data_AF-A0A2V8DKM4-F1
#
_entry.id   AF-A0A2V8DKM4-F1
#
_cell.length_a   1.000
_cell.length_b   1.000
_cell.length_c   1.000
_cell.angle_alpha   90.00
_cell.angle_beta   90.00
_cell.angle_gamma   90.00
#
_symmetry.space_group_name_H-M   'P 1'
#
loop_
_entity.id
_entity.type
_entity.pdbx_description
1 polymer ?
#
loop_
_entity_poly.entity_id
_entity_poly.type
_entity_poly.pdbx_seq_one_letter_code
_entity_poly.pdbx_strand_id
1 'polypeptide(L)'
;MQAEDGTLIRVQTEWNGWRSAEVRLNDVHDVHWFQPDRAPRPMVHGYISCASIVEGDIPHDCELTSGPHRLLVCVLKRHTTPGAYAELTRRAGDQRLVAANRMPAPETLEGANR
;
A
#
# COMPACT_ATOMS: atom_id res chain seq x y z
N MET A 1 8.77 -23.85 5.58
CA MET A 1 7.76 -23.51 6.60
C MET A 1 7.70 -22.00 6.64
N GLN A 2 6.65 -21.40 6.08
CA GLN A 2 6.56 -19.95 5.91
C GLN A 2 6.20 -19.33 7.26
N ALA A 3 7.18 -18.70 7.92
CA ALA A 3 6.98 -17.98 9.18
C ALA A 3 6.41 -16.56 8.96
N GLU A 4 6.12 -16.19 7.72
CA GLU A 4 5.81 -14.82 7.30
C GLU A 4 4.29 -14.54 7.26
N ASP A 5 3.44 -15.58 7.21
CA ASP A 5 1.96 -15.46 7.14
C ASP A 5 1.31 -14.87 8.41
N GLY A 6 2.06 -14.85 9.51
CA GLY A 6 1.62 -14.33 10.81
C GLY A 6 2.21 -12.96 11.16
N THR A 7 3.06 -12.37 10.31
CA THR A 7 3.73 -11.12 10.66
C THR A 7 2.72 -9.98 10.69
N LEU A 8 2.43 -9.48 11.89
CA LEU A 8 1.59 -8.31 12.09
C LEU A 8 2.40 -7.05 11.80
N ILE A 9 1.78 -6.14 11.05
CA ILE A 9 2.33 -4.83 10.74
C ILE A 9 1.32 -3.74 11.12
N ARG A 10 1.85 -2.59 11.50
CA ARG A 10 1.04 -1.43 11.87
C ARG A 10 0.87 -0.50 10.68
N VAL A 11 -0.39 -0.22 10.34
CA VAL A 11 -0.79 0.58 9.19
C VAL A 11 -1.64 1.78 9.62
N GLN A 12 -1.63 2.84 8.83
CA GLN A 12 -2.37 4.10 9.08
C GLN A 12 -3.03 4.58 7.79
N THR A 13 -4.17 5.26 7.86
CA THR A 13 -4.78 5.88 6.66
C THR A 13 -3.99 7.07 6.15
N GLU A 14 -3.45 7.85 7.07
CA GLU A 14 -2.71 9.07 6.76
C GLU A 14 -1.30 9.00 7.33
N TRP A 15 -0.33 9.56 6.59
CA TRP A 15 1.08 9.51 6.97
C TRP A 15 1.39 10.27 8.28
N ASN A 16 0.58 11.27 8.59
CA ASN A 16 0.60 12.09 9.79
C ASN A 16 -0.59 11.80 10.74
N GLY A 17 -1.34 10.74 10.47
CA GLY A 17 -2.45 10.30 11.32
C GLY A 17 -1.96 9.77 12.67
N TRP A 18 -2.85 9.75 13.65
CA TRP A 18 -2.59 9.15 14.97
C TRP A 18 -3.26 7.78 15.13
N ARG A 19 -4.30 7.50 14.33
CA ARG A 19 -5.04 6.23 14.35
C ARG A 19 -4.36 5.21 13.47
N SER A 20 -4.23 4.00 13.99
CA SER A 20 -3.53 2.91 13.35
C SER A 20 -4.26 1.59 13.61
N ALA A 21 -4.14 0.67 12.67
CA ALA A 21 -4.57 -0.71 12.84
C ALA A 21 -3.37 -1.66 12.66
N GLU A 22 -3.51 -2.86 13.21
CA GLU A 22 -2.63 -3.98 12.97
C GLU A 22 -3.30 -4.95 12.00
N VAL A 23 -2.57 -5.34 10.97
CA VAL A 23 -2.99 -6.27 9.92
C VAL A 23 -1.87 -7.25 9.65
N ARG A 24 -2.18 -8.39 9.03
CA ARG A 24 -1.13 -9.31 8.56
C ARG A 24 -0.46 -8.71 7.33
N LEU A 25 0.85 -8.92 7.21
CA LEU A 25 1.63 -8.51 6.05
C LEU A 25 1.05 -9.03 4.72
N ASN A 26 0.43 -10.21 4.73
CA ASN A 26 -0.16 -10.83 3.54
C ASN A 26 -1.54 -10.29 3.17
N ASP A 27 -2.22 -9.60 4.09
CA ASP A 27 -3.51 -8.95 3.83
C ASP A 27 -3.33 -7.55 3.20
N VAL A 28 -2.09 -7.09 3.05
CA VAL A 28 -1.77 -5.84 2.35
C VAL A 28 -1.59 -6.11 0.86
N HIS A 29 -2.54 -5.62 0.08
CA HIS A 29 -2.61 -5.77 -1.36
C HIS A 29 -2.21 -4.48 -2.08
N ASP A 30 -1.91 -4.59 -3.36
CA ASP A 30 -1.55 -3.46 -4.22
C ASP A 30 -0.55 -2.49 -3.59
N VAL A 31 0.53 -3.08 -3.06
CA VAL A 31 1.61 -2.35 -2.40
C VAL A 31 2.37 -1.54 -3.44
N HIS A 32 2.51 -0.23 -3.22
CA HIS A 32 3.16 0.69 -4.14
C HIS A 32 3.83 1.84 -3.40
N TRP A 33 4.75 2.53 -4.09
CA TRP A 33 5.35 3.76 -3.61
C TRP A 33 4.43 4.94 -3.92
N PHE A 34 4.10 5.71 -2.90
CA PHE A 34 3.34 6.95 -3.06
C PHE A 34 3.86 8.01 -2.10
N GLN A 35 3.86 9.27 -2.56
CA GLN A 35 4.24 10.42 -1.74
C GLN A 35 3.03 11.35 -1.60
N PRO A 36 2.28 11.27 -0.48
CA PRO A 36 1.18 12.17 -0.23
C PRO A 36 1.66 13.62 -0.05
N ASP A 37 0.74 14.57 -0.22
CA ASP A 37 1.04 15.99 -0.07
C ASP A 37 1.67 16.30 1.28
N ARG A 38 2.73 17.11 1.25
CA ARG A 38 3.53 17.52 2.43
C ARG A 38 4.29 16.39 3.12
N ALA A 39 4.25 15.15 2.62
CA ALA A 39 5.12 14.10 3.14
C ALA A 39 6.58 14.38 2.72
N PRO A 40 7.55 14.25 3.65
CA PRO A 40 8.94 14.59 3.38
C PRO A 40 9.64 13.63 2.41
N ARG A 41 9.13 12.41 2.26
CA ARG A 41 9.69 11.35 1.40
C ARG A 41 8.58 10.44 0.87
N PRO A 42 8.81 9.71 -0.24
CA PRO A 42 7.94 8.62 -0.67
C PRO A 42 7.84 7.53 0.39
N MET A 43 6.65 6.94 0.51
CA MET A 43 6.33 5.95 1.53
C MET A 43 5.59 4.77 0.89
N VAL A 44 5.72 3.61 1.53
CA VAL A 44 4.98 2.43 1.10
C VAL A 44 3.51 2.61 1.47
N HIS A 45 2.66 2.50 0.46
CA HIS A 45 1.21 2.43 0.59
C HIS A 45 0.71 1.09 0.08
N GLY A 46 -0.50 0.74 0.48
CA GLY A 46 -1.18 -0.47 0.04
C GLY A 46 -2.65 -0.41 0.43
N TYR A 47 -3.36 -1.48 0.12
CA TYR A 47 -4.77 -1.60 0.41
C TYR A 47 -5.03 -2.80 1.30
N ILE A 48 -5.90 -2.63 2.28
CA ILE A 48 -6.38 -3.71 3.14
C ILE A 48 -7.89 -3.84 3.04
N SER A 49 -8.40 -5.01 3.39
CA SER A 49 -9.81 -5.17 3.73
C SER A 49 -10.05 -4.71 5.16
N CYS A 50 -11.16 -4.02 5.42
CA CYS A 50 -11.57 -3.72 6.80
C CYS A 50 -11.77 -4.99 7.65
N ALA A 51 -12.12 -6.13 7.03
CA ALA A 51 -12.29 -7.41 7.71
C ALA A 51 -10.95 -8.07 8.10
N SER A 52 -9.83 -7.61 7.55
CA SER A 52 -8.48 -8.11 7.85
C SER A 52 -7.80 -7.39 9.02
N ILE A 53 -8.49 -6.42 9.64
CA ILE A 53 -7.99 -5.72 10.83
C ILE A 53 -8.00 -6.69 12.02
N VAL A 54 -6.82 -6.91 12.59
CA VAL A 54 -6.62 -7.78 13.76
C VAL A 54 -6.79 -6.99 15.06
N GLU A 55 -6.21 -5.79 15.12
CA GLU A 55 -6.27 -4.91 16.29
C GLU A 55 -6.27 -3.43 15.85
N GLY A 56 -6.84 -2.56 16.68
CA GLY A 56 -6.91 -1.12 16.44
C GLY A 56 -8.13 -0.69 15.63
N ASP A 57 -8.16 0.59 15.28
CA ASP A 57 -9.24 1.20 14.53
C ASP A 57 -8.69 2.15 13.49
N ILE A 58 -9.23 2.02 12.29
CA ILE A 58 -9.05 2.99 11.22
C ILE A 58 -10.44 3.55 10.94
N PRO A 59 -10.64 4.88 10.97
CA PRO A 59 -11.94 5.45 10.64
C PRO A 59 -12.28 5.14 9.18
N HIS A 60 -13.35 4.37 9.00
CA HIS A 60 -13.96 4.06 7.72
C HIS A 60 -15.45 3.83 7.92
N ASP A 61 -16.27 4.22 6.95
CA ASP A 61 -17.73 4.05 7.02
C ASP A 61 -18.10 2.61 6.63
N CYS A 62 -17.98 1.69 7.59
CA CYS A 62 -18.36 0.30 7.40
C CYS A 62 -19.86 0.10 7.61
N GLU A 63 -20.66 0.18 6.54
CA GLU A 63 -22.05 -0.29 6.62
C GLU A 63 -22.08 -1.83 6.56
N LEU A 64 -22.83 -2.45 7.48
CA LEU A 64 -22.95 -3.92 7.62
C LEU A 64 -23.31 -4.65 6.30
N THR A 65 -23.91 -3.94 5.35
CA THR A 65 -24.41 -4.48 4.08
C THR A 65 -23.48 -4.28 2.88
N SER A 66 -22.40 -3.50 3.01
CA SER A 66 -21.51 -3.13 1.88
C SER A 66 -20.05 -3.58 2.03
N GLY A 67 -19.73 -4.33 3.09
CA GLY A 67 -18.39 -4.86 3.31
C GLY A 67 -18.06 -6.09 2.45
N PRO A 68 -16.76 -6.41 2.25
CA PRO A 68 -15.60 -5.72 2.83
C PRO A 68 -15.13 -4.50 2.03
N HIS A 69 -14.88 -3.38 2.72
CA HIS A 69 -14.30 -2.17 2.12
C HIS A 69 -12.80 -2.30 1.91
N ARG A 70 -12.35 -1.68 0.82
CA ARG A 70 -10.94 -1.59 0.48
C ARG A 70 -10.38 -0.25 0.97
N LEU A 71 -9.53 -0.29 1.99
CA LEU A 71 -8.98 0.89 2.64
C LEU A 71 -7.55 1.15 2.17
N LEU A 72 -7.27 2.37 1.72
CA LEU A 72 -5.90 2.81 1.43
C LEU A 72 -5.18 3.08 2.74
N VAL A 73 -4.00 2.47 2.90
CA VAL A 73 -3.16 2.61 4.08
C VAL A 73 -1.71 2.88 3.70
N CYS A 74 -0.98 3.49 4.63
CA CYS A 74 0.45 3.71 4.58
C CYS A 74 1.15 2.93 5.69
N VAL A 75 2.38 2.48 5.40
CA VAL A 75 3.21 1.72 6.34
C VAL A 75 4.39 2.57 6.78
N LEU A 76 4.48 2.85 8.08
CA LEU A 76 5.60 3.60 8.63
C LEU A 76 6.76 2.68 8.98
N LYS A 77 7.92 2.97 8.41
CA LYS A 77 9.16 2.24 8.68
C LYS A 77 9.48 2.12 10.17
N ARG A 78 9.19 3.16 10.97
CA ARG A 78 9.46 3.17 12.42
C ARG A 78 8.58 2.23 13.25
N HIS A 79 7.44 1.79 12.71
CA HIS A 79 6.48 0.92 13.40
C HIS A 79 6.42 -0.49 12.79
N THR A 80 7.36 -0.80 11.89
CA THR A 80 7.37 -2.06 11.14
C THR A 80 8.73 -2.71 11.31
N THR A 81 8.75 -4.03 11.50
CA THR A 81 10.02 -4.76 11.57
C THR A 81 10.81 -4.60 10.27
N PRO A 82 12.16 -4.59 10.32
CA PRO A 82 12.98 -4.43 9.11
C PRO A 82 12.67 -5.46 8.01
N GLY A 83 12.41 -6.72 8.39
CA GLY A 83 12.06 -7.79 7.45
C GLY A 83 10.74 -7.54 6.74
N ALA A 84 9.68 -7.22 7.49
CA ALA A 84 8.37 -6.91 6.90
C ALA A 84 8.43 -5.67 6.00
N TYR A 85 9.17 -4.63 6.42
CA TYR A 85 9.33 -3.42 5.61
C TYR A 85 10.13 -3.67 4.32
N ALA A 86 11.13 -4.55 4.38
CA ALA A 86 11.89 -4.96 3.19
C ALA A 86 11.02 -5.73 2.20
N GLU A 87 10.17 -6.64 2.68
CA GLU A 87 9.23 -7.38 1.83
C GLU A 87 8.20 -6.44 1.17
N LEU A 88 7.64 -5.49 1.91
CA LEU A 88 6.75 -4.48 1.33
C LEU A 88 7.44 -3.61 0.27
N THR A 89 8.68 -3.22 0.54
CA THR A 89 9.50 -2.45 -0.41
C THR A 89 9.74 -3.25 -1.69
N ARG A 90 10.01 -4.55 -1.58
CA ARG A 90 10.17 -5.46 -2.72
C ARG A 90 8.88 -5.53 -3.54
N ARG A 91 7.73 -5.77 -2.90
CA ARG A 91 6.40 -5.80 -3.55
C ARG A 91 6.09 -4.48 -4.28
N ALA A 92 6.40 -3.34 -3.67
CA ALA A 92 6.22 -2.02 -4.27
C ALA A 92 7.14 -1.79 -5.49
N GLY A 93 8.36 -2.34 -5.46
CA GLY A 93 9.29 -2.32 -6.59
C GLY A 93 8.77 -3.15 -7.76
N ASP A 94 8.27 -4.35 -7.49
CA ASP A 94 7.71 -5.25 -8.51
C ASP A 94 6.49 -4.63 -9.20
N GLN A 95 5.58 -3.98 -8.46
CA GLN A 95 4.45 -3.27 -9.05
C GLN A 95 4.88 -2.13 -9.98
N ARG A 96 5.93 -1.38 -9.60
CA ARG A 96 6.47 -0.30 -10.44
C ARG A 96 7.01 -0.85 -11.76
N LEU A 97 7.68 -2.00 -11.73
CA LEU A 97 8.19 -2.66 -12.94
C LEU A 97 7.04 -3.13 -13.84
N VAL A 98 5.99 -3.70 -13.27
CA VAL A 98 4.78 -4.10 -14.02
C VAL A 98 4.10 -2.90 -14.64
N ALA A 99 3.93 -1.80 -13.90
CA ALA A 99 3.34 -0.57 -14.42
C ALA A 99 4.16 0.05 -15.57
N ALA A 100 5.49 0.08 -15.42
CA ALA A 100 6.39 0.58 -16.46
C ALA A 100 6.35 -0.28 -17.74
N ASN A 101 6.22 -1.60 -17.59
CA ASN A 101 6.15 -2.53 -18.73
C ASN A 101 4.79 -2.53 -19.45
N ARG A 102 3.73 -2.01 -18.79
CA ARG A 102 2.37 -1.94 -19.35
C ARG A 102 2.10 -0.61 -20.08
N MET A 103 2.95 0.40 -19.92
CA MET A 103 2.84 1.63 -20.70
C MET A 103 3.31 1.35 -22.14
N PRO A 104 2.44 1.44 -23.17
CA PRO A 104 2.92 1.48 -24.54
C PRO A 104 3.84 2.69 -24.69
N ALA A 105 4.96 2.52 -25.40
CA ALA A 105 5.88 3.60 -25.72
C ALA A 105 5.09 4.79 -26.32
N PRO A 106 5.45 6.05 -26.00
CA PRO A 106 4.80 7.18 -26.64
C PRO A 106 5.00 7.04 -28.15
N GLU A 107 3.88 6.87 -28.87
CA GLU A 107 3.83 6.91 -30.31
C GLU A 107 4.38 8.26 -30.77
N THR A 108 5.60 8.25 -31.31
CA THR A 108 6.22 9.42 -31.89
C THR A 108 5.33 9.90 -33.03
N LEU A 109 4.57 10.98 -32.80
CA LEU A 109 3.92 11.76 -33.85
C LEU A 109 4.99 12.52 -34.64
N GLU A 110 5.78 11.80 -35.44
CA GLU A 110 6.58 12.36 -36.52
C GLU A 110 5.91 12.01 -37.85
N GLY A 111 5.18 12.97 -38.41
CA GLY A 111 4.76 12.90 -39.81
C GLY A 111 3.52 13.75 -40.13
N ALA A 112 3.66 14.57 -41.19
CA ALA A 112 2.67 15.45 -41.82
C ALA A 112 2.40 16.78 -41.07
N ASN A 113 2.62 17.98 -41.61
CA ASN A 113 2.57 18.39 -43.01
C ASN A 113 3.58 19.49 -43.34
N ARG A 114 4.22 19.29 -44.50
CA ARG A 114 4.76 20.33 -45.37
C ARG A 114 3.63 21.08 -46.07
#